data_AF-A0A743YFV3-F1
#
_entry.id   AF-A0A743YFV3-F1
#
_cell.length_a   1.000
_cell.length_b   1.000
_cell.length_c   1.000
_cell.angle_alpha   90.00
_cell.angle_beta   90.00
_cell.angle_gamma   90.00
#
_symmetry.space_group_name_H-M   'P 1'
#
loop_
_entity.id
_entity.type
_entity.pdbx_description
1 polymer ?
#
loop_
_entity_poly.entity_id
_entity_poly.type
_entity_poly.pdbx_seq_one_letter_code
_entity_poly.pdbx_strand_id
1 'polypeptide(L)'
;RTLLLGAAAQFGIFATVLGALTLNYFGLISFTLPQAAAIGIIGGADGPTAIYLSGKLAPELLGAIAVAAYSYMALVPLIQPPIMRALTSEKERKIRMVQLRTVSKREKILFPVVLLLLVALLLPDAAPLLGMFCFGNLMRESGVVERLSDTVQNGLINIVTIFLGLSVGAKLVADKFLQPQTLGILLLGVIAFGIGTAAGVLMAKLLNLCSKNKINPLIGSAGVSAVPMAARVSNKVGLESDP
;
A
#
# COMPACT_ATOMS: atom_id res chain seq x y z
N ARG A 1 -12.53 12.14 -3.55
CA ARG A 1 -11.35 13.03 -3.77
C ARG A 1 -10.09 12.38 -3.24
N THR A 2 -9.94 12.18 -1.93
CA THR A 2 -8.77 11.47 -1.36
C THR A 2 -8.63 10.01 -1.84
N LEU A 3 -9.73 9.33 -2.16
CA LEU A 3 -9.69 8.01 -2.82
C LEU A 3 -8.90 8.01 -4.15
N LEU A 4 -8.91 9.13 -4.90
CA LEU A 4 -8.15 9.24 -6.15
C LEU A 4 -6.63 9.37 -5.90
N LEU A 5 -6.22 9.92 -4.74
CA LEU A 5 -4.81 9.91 -4.33
C LEU A 5 -4.36 8.47 -4.08
N GLY A 6 -5.21 7.67 -3.43
CA GLY A 6 -4.97 6.23 -3.25
C GLY A 6 -4.86 5.50 -4.58
N ALA A 7 -5.74 5.80 -5.55
CA ALA A 7 -5.66 5.21 -6.89
C ALA A 7 -4.33 5.53 -7.60
N ALA A 8 -3.88 6.78 -7.56
CA ALA A 8 -2.60 7.17 -8.14
C ALA A 8 -1.39 6.58 -7.38
N ALA A 9 -1.49 6.40 -6.07
CA ALA A 9 -0.43 5.76 -5.28
C ALA A 9 -0.17 4.31 -5.72
N GLN A 10 -1.20 3.60 -6.21
CA GLN A 10 -1.05 2.26 -6.76
C GLN A 10 -0.29 2.21 -8.11
N PHE A 11 -0.03 3.36 -8.74
CA PHE A 11 0.78 3.39 -9.97
C PHE A 11 2.18 2.83 -9.77
N GLY A 12 2.72 2.89 -8.55
CA GLY A 12 3.98 2.25 -8.18
C GLY A 12 3.98 0.75 -8.50
N ILE A 13 2.86 0.05 -8.31
CA ILE A 13 2.74 -1.38 -8.64
C ILE A 13 2.99 -1.61 -10.13
N PHE A 14 2.25 -0.90 -10.98
CA PHE A 14 2.33 -1.09 -12.44
C PHE A 14 3.69 -0.69 -12.99
N ALA A 15 4.27 0.41 -12.49
CA ALA A 15 5.61 0.83 -12.86
C ALA A 15 6.67 -0.22 -12.47
N THR A 16 6.51 -0.87 -11.31
CA THR A 16 7.39 -1.96 -10.89
C THR A 16 7.24 -3.22 -11.74
N VAL A 17 6.02 -3.57 -12.16
CA VAL A 17 5.81 -4.67 -13.12
C VAL A 17 6.51 -4.37 -14.45
N LEU A 18 6.33 -3.16 -14.98
CA LEU A 18 7.03 -2.72 -16.20
C LEU A 18 8.55 -2.75 -16.03
N GLY A 19 9.05 -2.32 -14.87
CA GLY A 19 10.47 -2.42 -14.50
C GLY A 19 10.96 -3.86 -14.53
N ALA A 20 10.26 -4.79 -13.88
CA ALA A 20 10.62 -6.21 -13.87
C ALA A 20 10.64 -6.83 -15.27
N LEU A 21 9.63 -6.54 -16.10
CA LEU A 21 9.58 -7.01 -17.49
C LEU A 21 10.69 -6.39 -18.35
N THR A 22 11.06 -5.15 -18.08
CA THR A 22 12.16 -4.47 -18.76
C THR A 22 13.52 -5.05 -18.37
N LEU A 23 13.72 -5.40 -17.09
CA LEU A 23 14.91 -6.13 -16.64
C LEU A 23 15.06 -7.49 -17.33
N ASN A 24 13.93 -8.18 -17.57
CA ASN A 24 13.89 -9.41 -18.35
C ASN A 24 14.24 -9.16 -19.82
N TYR A 25 13.68 -8.10 -20.43
CA TYR A 25 13.97 -7.73 -21.82
C TYR A 25 15.45 -7.40 -22.05
N PHE A 26 16.12 -6.75 -21.10
CA PHE A 26 17.55 -6.47 -21.17
C PHE A 26 18.45 -7.68 -20.85
N GLY A 27 17.87 -8.85 -20.55
CA GLY A 27 18.61 -10.08 -20.28
C GLY A 27 19.42 -10.06 -18.98
N LEU A 28 19.17 -9.10 -18.08
CA LEU A 28 19.88 -9.00 -16.80
C LEU A 28 19.41 -10.08 -15.82
N ILE A 29 18.09 -10.18 -15.65
CA ILE A 29 17.44 -11.10 -14.72
C ILE A 29 16.16 -11.61 -15.37
N SER A 30 16.01 -12.94 -15.45
CA SER A 30 14.82 -13.56 -16.03
C SER A 30 13.63 -13.47 -15.09
N PHE A 31 12.60 -12.72 -15.49
CA PHE A 31 11.30 -12.66 -14.81
C PHE A 31 10.18 -13.06 -15.77
N THR A 32 9.44 -14.09 -15.38
CA THR A 32 8.17 -14.42 -16.05
C THR A 32 7.10 -13.38 -15.68
N LEU A 33 6.03 -13.28 -16.48
CA LEU A 33 4.94 -12.34 -16.20
C LEU A 33 4.28 -12.57 -14.82
N PRO A 34 3.98 -13.82 -14.37
CA PRO A 34 3.45 -14.06 -13.02
C PRO A 34 4.40 -13.60 -11.91
N GLN A 35 5.71 -13.82 -12.08
CA GLN A 35 6.72 -13.36 -11.14
C GLN A 35 6.80 -11.83 -11.11
N ALA A 36 6.88 -11.18 -12.27
CA ALA A 36 6.88 -9.72 -12.37
C ALA A 36 5.63 -9.11 -11.72
N ALA A 37 4.45 -9.71 -11.93
CA ALA A 37 3.20 -9.30 -11.30
C ALA A 37 3.26 -9.41 -9.77
N ALA A 38 3.79 -10.52 -9.23
CA ALA A 38 3.97 -10.70 -7.79
C ALA A 38 4.93 -9.66 -7.17
N ILE A 39 6.01 -9.32 -7.87
CA ILE A 39 7.00 -8.32 -7.45
C ILE A 39 6.38 -6.91 -7.43
N GLY A 40 5.54 -6.60 -8.41
CA GLY A 40 4.84 -5.33 -8.51
C GLY A 40 4.07 -4.95 -7.25
N ILE A 41 3.41 -5.91 -6.59
CA ILE A 41 2.55 -5.64 -5.43
C ILE A 41 3.31 -5.02 -4.25
N ILE A 42 4.64 -5.17 -4.18
CA ILE A 42 5.48 -4.49 -3.19
C ILE A 42 5.24 -2.98 -3.21
N GLY A 43 5.05 -2.39 -4.40
CA GLY A 43 4.77 -0.96 -4.57
C GLY A 43 3.45 -0.50 -3.96
N GLY A 44 2.53 -1.42 -3.66
CA GLY A 44 1.29 -1.12 -2.96
C GLY A 44 1.51 -0.84 -1.47
N ALA A 45 2.61 -1.32 -0.88
CA ALA A 45 2.90 -1.24 0.56
C ALA A 45 1.86 -1.93 1.45
N ASP A 46 1.33 -3.07 0.99
CA ASP A 46 0.37 -3.91 1.73
C ASP A 46 0.89 -5.35 1.84
N GLY A 47 1.53 -5.65 2.97
CA GLY A 47 2.18 -6.94 3.25
C GLY A 47 1.24 -8.15 3.12
N PRO A 48 0.07 -8.18 3.80
CA PRO A 48 -0.91 -9.28 3.67
C PRO A 48 -1.32 -9.56 2.21
N THR A 49 -1.60 -8.54 1.41
CA THR A 49 -1.99 -8.71 0.00
C THR A 49 -0.81 -9.14 -0.87
N ALA A 50 0.39 -8.62 -0.62
CA ALA A 50 1.61 -9.03 -1.31
C ALA A 50 1.91 -10.52 -1.08
N ILE A 51 1.79 -10.98 0.18
CA ILE A 51 1.94 -12.40 0.53
C ILE A 51 0.87 -13.24 -0.15
N TYR A 52 -0.39 -12.81 -0.13
CA TYR A 52 -1.49 -13.54 -0.77
C TYR A 52 -1.27 -13.72 -2.28
N LEU A 53 -0.97 -12.63 -3.00
CA LEU A 53 -0.82 -12.71 -4.46
C LEU A 53 0.46 -13.46 -4.84
N SER A 54 1.56 -13.22 -4.14
CA SER A 54 2.81 -13.96 -4.35
C SER A 54 2.61 -15.46 -4.11
N GLY A 55 1.87 -15.85 -3.08
CA GLY A 55 1.52 -17.24 -2.80
C GLY A 55 0.69 -17.93 -3.90
N LYS A 56 -0.01 -17.17 -4.75
CA LYS A 56 -0.78 -17.70 -5.89
C LYS A 56 -0.03 -17.62 -7.23
N LEU A 57 0.77 -16.58 -7.45
CA LEU A 57 1.43 -16.31 -8.73
C LEU A 57 2.89 -16.77 -8.80
N ALA A 58 3.64 -16.61 -7.71
CA ALA A 58 5.07 -16.93 -7.65
C ALA A 58 5.47 -17.45 -6.25
N PRO A 59 5.01 -18.64 -5.84
CA PRO A 59 5.23 -19.18 -4.49
C PRO A 59 6.72 -19.33 -4.12
N GLU A 60 7.58 -19.48 -5.12
CA GLU A 60 9.03 -19.60 -4.99
C GLU A 60 9.73 -18.27 -4.66
N LEU A 61 9.12 -17.12 -5.00
CA LEU A 61 9.63 -15.77 -4.71
C LEU A 61 9.05 -15.17 -3.42
N LEU A 62 8.11 -15.87 -2.77
CA LEU A 62 7.36 -15.37 -1.62
C LEU A 62 8.28 -14.84 -0.50
N GLY A 63 9.35 -15.57 -0.19
CA GLY A 63 10.28 -15.18 0.87
C GLY A 63 10.91 -13.81 0.59
N ALA A 64 11.49 -13.63 -0.60
CA ALA A 64 12.14 -12.38 -0.98
C ALA A 64 11.14 -11.21 -1.09
N ILE A 65 9.95 -11.45 -1.64
CA ILE A 65 8.89 -10.44 -1.77
C ILE A 65 8.41 -9.97 -0.39
N ALA A 66 8.14 -10.90 0.53
CA ALA A 66 7.66 -10.55 1.87
C ALA A 66 8.72 -9.80 2.69
N VAL A 67 9.98 -10.24 2.64
CA VAL A 67 11.10 -9.54 3.30
C VAL A 67 11.26 -8.13 2.75
N ALA A 68 11.26 -7.98 1.42
CA ALA A 68 11.35 -6.68 0.76
C ALA A 68 10.15 -5.78 1.14
N ALA A 69 8.93 -6.31 1.13
CA ALA A 69 7.73 -5.55 1.45
C ALA A 69 7.79 -4.95 2.86
N TYR A 70 8.01 -5.75 3.90
CA TYR A 70 8.05 -5.23 5.27
C TYR A 70 9.28 -4.36 5.54
N SER A 71 10.43 -4.67 4.94
CA SER A 71 11.63 -3.83 5.05
C SER A 71 11.39 -2.45 4.44
N TYR A 72 10.86 -2.36 3.22
CA TYR A 72 10.60 -1.08 2.56
C TYR A 72 9.44 -0.31 3.19
N MET A 73 8.42 -0.99 3.71
CA MET A 73 7.37 -0.34 4.52
C MET A 73 7.96 0.38 5.75
N ALA A 74 8.96 -0.22 6.41
CA ALA A 74 9.65 0.41 7.54
C ALA A 74 10.59 1.56 7.10
N LEU A 75 11.06 1.55 5.84
CA LEU A 75 11.90 2.61 5.26
C LEU A 75 11.11 3.78 4.66
N VAL A 76 9.77 3.76 4.71
CA VAL A 76 8.92 4.88 4.29
C VAL A 76 9.34 6.23 4.90
N PRO A 77 9.68 6.35 6.20
CA PRO A 77 10.18 7.59 6.78
C PRO A 77 11.50 8.10 6.18
N LEU A 78 12.26 7.25 5.51
CA LEU A 78 13.51 7.59 4.83
C LEU A 78 13.27 7.93 3.36
N ILE A 79 12.40 7.17 2.67
CA ILE A 79 12.14 7.29 1.24
C ILE A 79 11.18 8.45 0.91
N GLN A 80 10.10 8.59 1.67
CA GLN A 80 9.00 9.53 1.37
C GLN A 80 9.41 11.01 1.53
N PRO A 81 10.12 11.45 2.60
CA PRO A 81 10.43 12.86 2.79
C PRO A 81 11.31 13.51 1.72
N PRO A 82 12.41 12.89 1.24
CA PRO A 82 13.20 13.45 0.14
C PRO A 82 12.35 13.71 -1.12
N ILE A 83 11.44 12.79 -1.45
CA ILE A 83 10.57 12.93 -2.63
C ILE A 83 9.56 14.06 -2.44
N MET A 84 8.95 14.16 -1.25
CA MET A 84 8.11 15.30 -0.91
C MET A 84 8.88 16.61 -1.04
N ARG A 85 10.14 16.64 -0.59
CA ARG A 85 10.99 17.83 -0.68
C ARG A 85 11.36 18.20 -2.11
N ALA A 86 11.59 17.21 -2.97
CA ALA A 86 11.95 17.40 -4.38
C ALA A 86 10.76 17.85 -5.26
N LEU A 87 9.55 17.33 -5.02
CA LEU A 87 8.40 17.55 -5.92
C LEU A 87 7.44 18.65 -5.46
N THR A 88 7.40 19.01 -4.17
CA THR A 88 6.45 20.01 -3.64
C THR A 88 7.13 21.32 -3.30
N SER A 89 6.47 22.44 -3.55
CA SER A 89 6.93 23.78 -3.14
C SER A 89 6.50 24.10 -1.71
N GLU A 90 7.22 24.99 -1.03
CA GLU A 90 6.86 25.42 0.33
C GLU A 90 5.46 26.05 0.42
N LYS A 91 5.07 26.81 -0.62
CA LYS A 91 3.73 27.43 -0.71
C LYS A 91 2.62 26.37 -0.70
N GLU A 92 2.84 25.24 -1.38
CA GLU A 92 1.88 24.13 -1.40
C GLU A 92 1.84 23.36 -0.08
N ARG A 93 2.98 23.22 0.62
CA ARG A 93 3.07 22.53 1.91
C ARG A 93 2.32 23.25 3.02
N LYS A 94 2.21 24.58 2.93
CA LYS A 94 1.49 25.45 3.88
C LYS A 94 -0.02 25.55 3.62
N ILE A 95 -0.57 24.73 2.71
CA ILE A 95 -2.02 24.70 2.47
C ILE A 95 -2.73 24.15 3.72
N ARG A 96 -3.56 24.99 4.35
CA ARG A 96 -4.43 24.62 5.46
C ARG A 96 -5.59 23.76 4.96
N MET A 97 -5.74 22.57 5.52
CA MET A 97 -6.83 21.68 5.21
C MET A 97 -8.05 22.00 6.07
N VAL A 98 -9.23 22.03 5.44
CA VAL A 98 -10.50 22.19 6.15
C VAL A 98 -10.75 20.94 7.01
N GLN A 99 -11.32 21.12 8.20
CA GLN A 99 -11.72 20.00 9.04
C GLN A 99 -12.67 19.05 8.29
N LEU A 100 -12.53 17.76 8.58
CA LEU A 100 -13.35 16.72 7.98
C LEU A 100 -14.83 16.90 8.37
N ARG A 101 -15.73 16.54 7.45
CA ARG A 101 -17.16 16.45 7.77
C ARG A 101 -17.40 15.42 8.87
N THR A 102 -18.42 15.65 9.68
CA THR A 102 -18.93 14.61 10.59
C THR A 102 -19.54 13.49 9.77
N VAL A 103 -18.98 12.29 9.89
CA VAL A 103 -19.48 11.10 9.19
C VAL A 103 -20.51 10.43 10.08
N SER A 104 -21.71 10.19 9.54
CA SER A 104 -22.78 9.55 10.31
C SER A 104 -22.44 8.09 10.62
N LYS A 105 -22.95 7.56 11.75
CA LYS A 105 -22.74 6.15 12.11
C LYS A 105 -23.28 5.19 11.04
N ARG A 106 -24.43 5.53 10.43
CA ARG A 106 -25.03 4.76 9.34
C ARG A 106 -24.14 4.73 8.10
N GLU A 107 -23.53 5.85 7.73
CA GLU A 107 -22.60 5.92 6.60
C GLU A 107 -21.39 5.02 6.80
N LYS A 108 -20.83 4.97 8.02
CA LYS A 108 -19.71 4.06 8.35
C LYS A 108 -20.09 2.59 8.24
N ILE A 109 -21.30 2.22 8.66
CA ILE A 109 -21.80 0.84 8.60
C ILE A 109 -22.10 0.42 7.15
N LEU A 110 -22.72 1.30 6.35
CA LEU A 110 -23.09 0.98 4.97
C LEU A 110 -21.88 1.01 4.01
N PHE A 111 -20.83 1.76 4.33
CA PHE A 111 -19.63 1.86 3.48
C PHE A 111 -19.02 0.50 3.09
N PRO A 112 -18.69 -0.43 4.02
CA PRO A 112 -18.15 -1.73 3.66
C PRO A 112 -19.12 -2.60 2.85
N VAL A 113 -20.43 -2.46 3.06
CA VAL A 113 -21.45 -3.22 2.30
C VAL A 113 -21.51 -2.72 0.86
N VAL A 114 -21.58 -1.41 0.66
CA VAL A 114 -21.57 -0.79 -0.68
C VAL A 114 -20.27 -1.10 -1.41
N LEU A 115 -19.14 -1.04 -0.71
CA LEU A 115 -17.82 -1.41 -1.25
C LEU A 115 -17.81 -2.87 -1.71
N LEU A 116 -18.30 -3.80 -0.89
CA LEU A 116 -18.35 -5.21 -1.23
C LEU A 116 -19.25 -5.49 -2.45
N LEU A 117 -20.42 -4.87 -2.51
CA LEU A 117 -21.33 -4.99 -3.66
C LEU A 117 -20.69 -4.44 -4.94
N LEU A 118 -19.97 -3.32 -4.85
CA LEU A 118 -19.24 -2.74 -5.98
C LEU A 118 -18.12 -3.68 -6.47
N VAL A 119 -17.40 -4.31 -5.55
CA VAL A 119 -16.37 -5.32 -5.88
C VAL A 119 -16.98 -6.54 -6.54
N ALA A 120 -18.09 -7.05 -6.00
CA ALA A 120 -18.79 -8.19 -6.58
C ALA A 120 -19.27 -7.93 -8.02
N LEU A 121 -19.65 -6.68 -8.33
CA LEU A 121 -20.13 -6.30 -9.65
C LEU A 121 -19.00 -6.00 -10.66
N LEU A 122 -17.93 -5.32 -10.23
CA LEU A 122 -16.89 -4.81 -11.14
C LEU A 122 -15.62 -5.66 -11.20
N LEU A 123 -15.20 -6.28 -10.10
CA LEU A 123 -13.96 -7.04 -10.02
C LEU A 123 -14.08 -8.19 -9.00
N PRO A 124 -14.78 -9.29 -9.36
CA PRO A 124 -15.05 -10.39 -8.44
C PRO A 124 -13.78 -11.12 -7.97
N ASP A 125 -12.69 -11.08 -8.74
CA ASP A 125 -11.41 -11.67 -8.33
C ASP A 125 -10.80 -11.02 -7.07
N ALA A 126 -11.18 -9.77 -6.78
CA ALA A 126 -10.77 -9.07 -5.55
C ALA A 126 -11.70 -9.34 -4.36
N ALA A 127 -12.83 -10.04 -4.56
CA ALA A 127 -13.81 -10.36 -3.52
C ALA A 127 -13.23 -11.09 -2.29
N PRO A 128 -12.33 -12.09 -2.39
CA PRO A 128 -11.79 -12.74 -1.19
C PRO A 128 -10.96 -11.79 -0.32
N LEU A 129 -10.25 -10.82 -0.93
CA LEU A 129 -9.45 -9.84 -0.18
C LEU A 129 -10.34 -8.74 0.40
N LEU A 130 -11.10 -8.05 -0.45
CA LEU A 130 -11.92 -6.91 -0.04
C LEU A 130 -13.14 -7.34 0.78
N GLY A 131 -13.65 -8.55 0.58
CA GLY A 131 -14.72 -9.13 1.41
C GLY A 131 -14.27 -9.37 2.84
N MET A 132 -13.11 -10.02 3.04
CA MET A 132 -12.56 -10.22 4.38
C MET A 132 -12.18 -8.91 5.06
N PHE A 133 -11.67 -7.93 4.30
CA PHE A 133 -11.44 -6.58 4.77
C PHE A 133 -12.75 -5.88 5.22
N CYS A 134 -13.80 -5.94 4.39
CA CYS A 134 -15.09 -5.34 4.69
C CYS A 134 -15.78 -6.01 5.88
N PHE A 135 -15.60 -7.31 6.08
CA PHE A 135 -16.12 -8.03 7.25
C PHE A 135 -15.45 -7.53 8.54
N GLY A 136 -14.13 -7.36 8.55
CA GLY A 136 -13.41 -6.74 9.66
C GLY A 136 -13.90 -5.31 9.96
N ASN A 137 -14.10 -4.51 8.92
CA ASN A 137 -14.62 -3.15 9.04
C ASN A 137 -16.06 -3.14 9.61
N LEU A 138 -16.94 -4.02 9.13
CA LEU A 138 -18.31 -4.11 9.59
C LEU A 138 -18.39 -4.57 11.05
N MET A 139 -17.56 -5.53 11.49
CA MET A 139 -17.51 -5.93 12.91
C MET A 139 -17.14 -4.76 13.81
N ARG A 140 -16.16 -3.94 13.41
CA ARG A 140 -15.73 -2.75 14.14
C ARG A 140 -16.82 -1.66 14.15
N GLU A 141 -17.48 -1.42 13.02
CA GLU A 141 -18.45 -0.34 12.90
C GLU A 141 -19.86 -0.71 13.38
N SER A 142 -20.22 -1.99 13.41
CA SER A 142 -21.54 -2.45 13.86
C SER A 142 -21.79 -2.19 15.35
N GLY A 143 -20.75 -2.31 16.19
CA GLY A 143 -20.84 -2.04 17.64
C GLY A 143 -21.63 -3.06 18.46
N VAL A 144 -22.26 -4.06 17.84
CA VAL A 144 -23.01 -5.13 18.54
C VAL A 144 -22.18 -6.41 18.74
N VAL A 145 -21.02 -6.50 18.07
CA VAL A 145 -20.12 -7.65 18.09
C VAL A 145 -18.76 -7.30 18.70
N GLU A 146 -18.75 -6.53 19.79
CA GLU A 146 -17.52 -6.05 20.45
C GLU A 146 -16.53 -7.19 20.73
N ARG A 147 -17.00 -8.28 21.35
CA ARG A 147 -16.17 -9.47 21.62
C ARG A 147 -15.51 -10.04 20.36
N LEU A 148 -16.21 -10.06 19.22
CA LEU A 148 -15.63 -10.59 17.97
C LEU A 148 -14.63 -9.60 17.39
N SER A 149 -14.97 -8.31 17.34
CA SER A 149 -14.05 -7.27 16.86
C SER A 149 -12.75 -7.26 17.68
N ASP A 150 -12.85 -7.35 19.01
CA ASP A 150 -11.69 -7.38 19.91
C ASP A 150 -10.88 -8.66 19.79
N THR A 151 -11.54 -9.81 19.62
CA THR A 151 -10.85 -11.08 19.38
C THR A 151 -10.11 -11.03 18.05
N VAL A 152 -10.70 -10.46 17.00
CA VAL A 152 -10.09 -10.38 15.67
C VAL A 152 -8.86 -9.46 15.69
N GLN A 153 -8.97 -8.23 16.18
CA GLN A 153 -7.86 -7.26 16.13
C GLN A 153 -6.72 -7.57 17.12
N ASN A 154 -6.98 -8.37 18.16
CA ASN A 154 -5.98 -8.76 19.15
C ASN A 154 -5.63 -10.25 19.03
N GLY A 155 -6.42 -11.13 19.65
CA GLY A 155 -6.09 -12.54 19.84
C GLY A 155 -5.85 -13.30 18.54
N LEU A 156 -6.77 -13.20 17.58
CA LEU A 156 -6.69 -13.93 16.33
C LEU A 156 -5.55 -13.45 15.44
N ILE A 157 -5.43 -12.12 15.25
CA ILE A 157 -4.33 -11.56 14.43
C ILE A 157 -2.97 -11.91 15.01
N ASN A 158 -2.78 -11.88 16.34
CA ASN A 158 -1.51 -12.24 16.95
C ASN A 158 -1.15 -13.72 16.69
N ILE A 159 -2.10 -14.64 16.77
CA ILE A 159 -1.89 -16.06 16.50
C ILE A 159 -1.56 -16.29 15.02
N VAL A 160 -2.39 -15.77 14.11
CA VAL A 160 -2.23 -15.96 12.67
C VAL A 160 -0.94 -15.31 12.16
N THR A 161 -0.55 -14.16 12.72
CA THR A 161 0.70 -13.48 12.37
C THR A 161 1.93 -14.33 12.71
N ILE A 162 1.93 -15.02 13.85
CA ILE A 162 3.03 -15.93 14.21
C ILE A 162 3.13 -17.06 13.18
N PHE A 163 2.02 -17.75 12.90
CA PHE A 163 2.03 -18.84 11.92
C PHE A 163 2.39 -18.37 10.51
N LEU A 164 1.89 -17.21 10.08
CA LEU A 164 2.23 -16.60 8.81
C LEU A 164 3.73 -16.24 8.75
N GLY A 165 4.27 -15.63 9.81
CA GLY A 165 5.68 -15.27 9.91
C GLY A 165 6.60 -16.48 9.80
N LEU A 166 6.29 -17.56 10.53
CA LEU A 166 7.02 -18.83 10.41
C LEU A 166 6.88 -19.44 9.01
N SER A 167 5.69 -19.37 8.41
CA SER A 167 5.44 -19.92 7.07
C SER A 167 6.17 -19.16 5.98
N VAL A 168 6.26 -17.83 6.08
CA VAL A 168 7.09 -16.99 5.21
C VAL A 168 8.57 -17.29 5.44
N GLY A 169 8.99 -17.42 6.70
CA GLY A 169 10.35 -17.81 7.07
C GLY A 169 10.76 -19.17 6.49
N ALA A 170 9.84 -20.13 6.41
CA ALA A 170 10.07 -21.42 5.78
C ALA A 170 10.37 -21.33 4.26
N LYS A 171 10.05 -20.20 3.62
CA LYS A 171 10.42 -19.92 2.22
C LYS A 171 11.73 -19.15 2.07
N LEU A 172 12.42 -18.81 3.16
CA LEU A 172 13.74 -18.17 3.16
C LEU A 172 14.88 -19.20 3.13
N VAL A 173 14.69 -20.29 2.40
CA VAL A 173 15.75 -21.28 2.16
C VAL A 173 16.76 -20.72 1.14
N ALA A 174 18.03 -21.09 1.30
CA ALA A 174 19.15 -20.48 0.58
C ALA A 174 19.00 -20.54 -0.96
N ASP A 175 18.50 -21.64 -1.50
CA ASP A 175 18.29 -21.84 -2.94
C ASP A 175 17.15 -20.97 -3.51
N LYS A 176 16.25 -20.46 -2.67
CA LYS A 176 15.17 -19.54 -3.06
C LYS A 176 15.52 -18.08 -2.81
N PHE A 177 16.31 -17.80 -1.78
CA PHE A 177 16.67 -16.43 -1.41
C PHE A 177 17.96 -15.92 -2.08
N LEU A 178 18.98 -16.76 -2.22
CA LEU A 178 20.25 -16.40 -2.86
C LEU A 178 20.19 -16.63 -4.36
N GLN A 179 19.18 -16.05 -5.01
CA GLN A 179 18.99 -16.07 -6.46
C GLN A 179 19.18 -14.66 -7.05
N PRO A 180 19.66 -14.51 -8.29
CA PRO A 180 19.79 -13.20 -8.92
C PRO A 180 18.45 -12.44 -8.99
N GLN A 181 17.32 -13.16 -9.08
CA GLN A 181 15.97 -12.61 -9.01
C GLN A 181 15.73 -11.78 -7.75
N THR A 182 16.26 -12.20 -6.60
CA THR A 182 15.99 -11.52 -5.33
C THR A 182 16.67 -10.15 -5.26
N LEU A 183 17.84 -9.99 -5.88
CA LEU A 183 18.47 -8.68 -6.02
C LEU A 183 17.59 -7.73 -6.83
N GLY A 184 16.98 -8.23 -7.92
CA GLY A 184 16.00 -7.48 -8.70
C GLY A 184 14.80 -7.03 -7.86
N ILE A 185 14.29 -7.91 -6.99
CA ILE A 185 13.16 -7.61 -6.08
C ILE A 185 13.52 -6.48 -5.12
N LEU A 186 14.70 -6.54 -4.50
CA LEU A 186 15.16 -5.51 -3.57
C LEU A 186 15.30 -4.15 -4.28
N LEU A 187 15.99 -4.09 -5.42
CA LEU A 187 16.17 -2.85 -6.17
C LEU A 187 14.85 -2.27 -6.69
N LEU A 188 13.97 -3.12 -7.22
CA LEU A 188 12.67 -2.70 -7.72
C LEU A 188 11.73 -2.25 -6.60
N GLY A 189 11.83 -2.85 -5.41
CA GLY A 189 11.02 -2.49 -4.25
C GLY A 189 11.23 -1.05 -3.81
N VAL A 190 12.48 -0.58 -3.64
CA VAL A 190 12.73 0.81 -3.24
C VAL A 190 12.23 1.82 -4.29
N ILE A 191 12.41 1.50 -5.58
CA ILE A 191 11.92 2.34 -6.69
C ILE A 191 10.38 2.35 -6.70
N ALA A 192 9.74 1.23 -6.37
CA ALA A 192 8.28 1.12 -6.31
C ALA A 192 7.65 2.16 -5.36
N PHE A 193 8.20 2.26 -4.14
CA PHE A 193 7.78 3.26 -3.16
C PHE A 193 8.10 4.68 -3.64
N GLY A 194 9.24 4.87 -4.33
CA GLY A 194 9.60 6.15 -4.91
C GLY A 194 8.59 6.64 -5.95
N ILE A 195 8.20 5.76 -6.87
CA ILE A 195 7.21 6.07 -7.92
C ILE A 195 5.82 6.24 -7.31
N GLY A 196 5.40 5.37 -6.39
CA GLY A 196 4.08 5.47 -5.74
C GLY A 196 3.91 6.77 -4.95
N THR A 197 4.93 7.18 -4.19
CA THR A 197 4.92 8.46 -3.47
C THR A 197 4.90 9.64 -4.45
N ALA A 198 5.75 9.63 -5.48
CA ALA A 198 5.76 10.68 -6.50
C ALA A 198 4.41 10.80 -7.23
N ALA A 199 3.83 9.68 -7.67
CA ALA A 199 2.53 9.64 -8.35
C ALA A 199 1.39 10.17 -7.46
N GLY A 200 1.37 9.81 -6.17
CA GLY A 200 0.40 10.34 -5.21
C GLY A 200 0.49 11.86 -5.04
N VAL A 201 1.72 12.39 -4.93
CA VAL A 201 1.96 13.85 -4.82
C VAL A 201 1.59 14.58 -6.10
N LEU A 202 1.95 14.04 -7.27
CA LEU A 202 1.57 14.59 -8.57
C LEU A 202 0.05 14.58 -8.77
N MET A 203 -0.65 13.52 -8.34
CA MET A 203 -2.10 13.48 -8.38
C MET A 203 -2.75 14.53 -7.47
N ALA A 204 -2.17 14.76 -6.29
CA ALA A 204 -2.63 15.84 -5.42
C ALA A 204 -2.46 17.22 -6.09
N LYS A 205 -1.36 17.45 -6.82
CA LYS A 205 -1.18 18.66 -7.64
C LYS A 205 -2.18 18.77 -8.79
N LEU A 206 -2.47 17.67 -9.49
CA LEU A 206 -3.48 17.65 -10.55
C LEU A 206 -4.87 18.00 -10.00
N LEU A 207 -5.24 17.47 -8.84
CA LEU A 207 -6.52 17.78 -8.20
C LEU A 207 -6.62 19.23 -7.73
N ASN A 208 -5.48 19.91 -7.50
CA ASN A 208 -5.45 21.34 -7.17
C ASN A 208 -5.82 22.25 -8.34
N LEU A 209 -5.80 21.73 -9.57
CA LEU A 209 -6.21 22.47 -10.77
C LEU A 209 -7.74 22.44 -10.97
N CYS A 210 -8.43 21.41 -10.48
CA CYS A 210 -9.85 21.18 -10.73
C CYS A 210 -10.76 21.25 -9.49
N SER A 211 -10.20 21.47 -8.29
CA SER A 211 -10.97 21.50 -7.03
C SER A 211 -11.03 22.90 -6.40
N LYS A 212 -12.22 23.29 -5.92
CA LYS A 212 -12.41 24.55 -5.15
C LYS A 212 -11.59 24.58 -3.87
N ASN A 213 -11.60 23.47 -3.12
CA ASN A 213 -10.77 23.30 -1.93
C ASN A 213 -9.52 22.52 -2.34
N LYS A 214 -8.39 23.24 -2.46
CA LYS A 214 -7.08 22.65 -2.78
C LYS A 214 -6.67 21.66 -1.70
N ILE A 215 -6.06 20.57 -2.14
CA ILE A 215 -5.52 19.50 -1.32
C ILE A 215 -4.03 19.80 -1.10
N ASN A 216 -3.58 19.72 0.16
CA ASN A 216 -2.17 19.79 0.46
C ASN A 216 -1.43 18.60 -0.17
N PRO A 217 -0.46 18.81 -1.08
CA PRO A 217 0.23 17.72 -1.78
C PRO A 217 0.98 16.75 -0.87
N LEU A 218 1.29 17.13 0.37
CA LEU A 218 1.83 16.22 1.39
C LEU A 218 0.90 15.02 1.64
N ILE A 219 -0.42 15.22 1.56
CA ILE A 219 -1.42 14.14 1.70
C ILE A 219 -1.32 13.14 0.55
N GLY A 220 -0.83 13.57 -0.62
CA GLY A 220 -0.62 12.72 -1.79
C GLY A 220 0.30 11.54 -1.50
N SER A 221 1.41 11.79 -0.80
CA SER A 221 2.38 10.73 -0.47
C SER A 221 1.87 9.78 0.62
N ALA A 222 0.94 10.22 1.47
CA ALA A 222 0.25 9.37 2.45
C ALA A 222 -0.72 8.35 1.80
N GLY A 223 -0.88 8.39 0.47
CA GLY A 223 -1.62 7.36 -0.29
C GLY A 223 -0.93 6.00 -0.34
N VAL A 224 0.39 5.93 -0.07
CA VAL A 224 1.11 4.65 0.10
C VAL A 224 0.64 3.99 1.39
N SER A 225 0.13 2.74 1.32
CA SER A 225 -0.64 2.13 2.41
C SER A 225 0.17 1.60 3.60
N ALA A 226 1.31 2.23 3.92
CA ALA A 226 2.08 1.94 5.13
C ALA A 226 1.38 2.52 6.37
N VAL A 227 0.26 1.93 6.77
CA VAL A 227 -0.57 2.37 7.89
C VAL A 227 0.10 2.07 9.25
N PRO A 228 -0.02 2.95 10.26
CA PRO A 228 -0.39 4.37 10.20
C PRO A 228 0.82 5.29 9.87
N MET A 229 2.00 4.72 9.61
CA MET A 229 3.27 5.45 9.54
C MET A 229 3.37 6.45 8.39
N ALA A 230 2.85 6.13 7.20
CA ALA A 230 2.87 7.05 6.04
C ALA A 230 2.18 8.39 6.35
N ALA A 231 1.03 8.34 7.04
CA ALA A 231 0.33 9.53 7.49
C ALA A 231 1.13 10.30 8.56
N ARG A 232 1.78 9.59 9.50
CA ARG A 232 2.65 10.21 10.52
C ARG A 232 3.86 10.91 9.90
N VAL A 233 4.48 10.32 8.88
CA VAL A 233 5.61 10.91 8.13
C VAL A 233 5.15 12.14 7.37
N SER A 234 4.01 12.08 6.69
CA SER A 234 3.42 13.26 6.04
C SER A 234 3.11 14.36 7.05
N ASN A 235 2.62 14.03 8.25
CA ASN A 235 2.35 15.01 9.30
C ASN A 235 3.63 15.66 9.80
N LYS A 236 4.69 14.88 10.03
CA LYS A 236 6.01 15.41 10.42
C LYS A 236 6.53 16.44 9.42
N VAL A 237 6.48 16.15 8.12
CA VAL A 237 6.94 17.08 7.08
C VAL A 237 6.00 18.30 6.93
N GLY A 238 4.73 18.14 7.26
CA GLY A 238 3.78 19.25 7.43
C GLY A 238 4.22 20.20 8.53
N LEU A 239 4.48 19.69 9.73
CA LEU A 239 4.95 20.45 10.89
C LEU A 239 6.33 21.12 10.64
N GLU A 240 7.22 20.47 9.88
CA GLU A 240 8.49 21.08 9.45
C GLU A 240 8.27 22.34 8.59
N SER A 241 7.17 22.38 7.83
CA SER A 241 6.87 23.49 6.92
C SER A 241 6.05 24.60 7.59
N ASP A 242 5.28 24.25 8.61
CA ASP A 242 4.31 25.13 9.29
C ASP A 242 4.09 24.66 10.74
N PRO A 243 4.87 25.17 11.71
CA PRO A 243 4.84 24.74 13.11
C PRO A 243 3.51 24.95 13.84
#